data_AF-A0A964J1K8-F1
#
_entry.id   AF-A0A964J1K8-F1
#
_cell.length_a   1.000
_cell.length_b   1.000
_cell.length_c   1.000
_cell.angle_alpha   90.00
_cell.angle_beta   90.00
_cell.angle_gamma   90.00
#
_symmetry.space_group_name_H-M   'P 1'
#
loop_
_entity.id
_entity.type
_entity.pdbx_description
1 polymer ?
#
loop_
_entity_poly.entity_id
_entity_poly.type
_entity_poly.pdbx_seq_one_letter_code
_entity_poly.pdbx_strand_id
1 'polypeptide(L)'
;MGTVPLTCVRVYTLQWPRPIRCRVYPVAVDAAGRSPDAFAERVRAYEEAWLSPLAVRSLETRGREEHEDACGVRTPFQRDRDRLVHSKPFRRLKGKTQVFIDPEGDHYRTRMTHTLETTAISRVVARALHLNEDLVEAIGLGHDTGHTPFGHAGEEALDQALDAAFGRSFHHNEQSWRIARRLNLTYEVCDGILTHTGAQEPQTLEGKIVRVVDRVAYINHDIDDAMRYGILSDSDLPRAEIELLGTTGSARIDRLVHDLVETSEREGTIRQSPEIGEAMLSLRAFMFERVYLGPQVGPEHRRAHDVVQAIFGRLVDDPELLPAGEGDLGDRITDYVSGMTDRFAIVYAGAL
;
A
#
# COMPACT_ATOMS: atom_id res chain seq x y z
N MET A 1 -34.76 8.81 -26.39
CA MET A 1 -33.30 8.99 -26.30
C MET A 1 -33.04 10.01 -25.21
N GLY A 2 -32.99 9.53 -23.97
CA GLY A 2 -32.83 10.37 -22.78
C GLY A 2 -31.36 10.36 -22.36
N THR A 3 -30.73 11.52 -22.35
CA THR A 3 -29.40 11.77 -21.82
C THR A 3 -29.45 11.72 -20.29
N VAL A 4 -28.71 10.77 -19.70
CA VAL A 4 -28.49 10.68 -18.25
C VAL A 4 -27.37 11.67 -17.90
N PRO A 5 -27.55 12.58 -16.92
CA PRO A 5 -26.51 13.51 -16.53
C PRO A 5 -25.48 12.82 -15.64
N LEU A 6 -24.19 13.04 -15.95
CA LEU A 6 -23.05 12.70 -15.12
C LEU A 6 -23.17 13.45 -13.78
N THR A 7 -23.44 12.70 -12.70
CA THR A 7 -23.40 13.23 -11.35
C THR A 7 -21.96 13.45 -10.92
N CYS A 8 -21.73 14.66 -10.42
CA CYS A 8 -20.48 15.23 -9.94
C CYS A 8 -19.86 14.38 -8.82
N VAL A 9 -18.71 13.76 -9.07
CA VAL A 9 -17.84 13.20 -8.02
C VAL A 9 -17.26 14.38 -7.24
N ARG A 10 -17.64 14.52 -5.97
CA ARG A 10 -17.05 15.49 -5.05
C ARG A 10 -15.60 15.10 -4.78
N VAL A 11 -14.67 15.87 -5.34
CA VAL A 11 -13.25 15.84 -4.97
C VAL A 11 -13.12 16.55 -3.62
N TYR A 12 -12.91 15.79 -2.55
CA TYR A 12 -12.51 16.36 -1.26
C TYR A 12 -11.03 16.75 -1.34
N THR A 13 -10.73 18.03 -1.53
CA THR A 13 -9.40 18.57 -1.28
C THR A 13 -9.17 18.63 0.23
N LEU A 14 -8.63 17.54 0.80
CA LEU A 14 -8.23 17.50 2.21
C LEU A 14 -7.06 18.49 2.44
N GLN A 15 -7.34 19.61 3.10
CA GLN A 15 -6.36 20.65 3.40
C GLN A 15 -5.47 20.23 4.58
N TRP A 16 -4.16 20.18 4.33
CA TRP A 16 -3.12 20.09 5.37
C TRP A 16 -2.99 21.43 6.12
N PRO A 17 -2.75 21.46 7.45
CA PRO A 17 -2.43 22.69 8.16
C PRO A 17 -1.13 23.32 7.63
N ARG A 18 -1.07 24.66 7.58
CA ARG A 18 0.05 25.43 6.98
C ARG A 18 1.44 24.98 7.52
N PRO A 19 2.51 25.05 6.70
CA PRO A 19 3.85 24.67 7.13
C PRO A 19 4.31 25.50 8.33
N ILE A 20 4.70 24.81 9.41
CA ILE A 20 5.27 25.43 10.60
C ILE A 20 6.72 25.82 10.28
N ARG A 21 7.08 27.08 10.51
CA ARG A 21 8.45 27.57 10.34
C ARG A 21 9.41 26.78 11.24
N CYS A 22 10.42 26.14 10.65
CA CYS A 22 11.54 25.55 11.38
C CYS A 22 12.25 26.62 12.21
N ARG A 23 12.22 26.50 13.54
CA ARG A 23 13.16 27.18 14.45
C ARG A 23 14.30 26.23 14.76
N VAL A 24 15.52 26.70 14.54
CA VAL A 24 16.75 26.00 14.96
C VAL A 24 16.92 26.22 16.46
N TYR A 25 16.93 25.14 17.25
CA TYR A 25 17.26 25.15 18.68
C TYR A 25 18.54 24.32 18.91
N PRO A 26 19.36 24.68 19.91
CA PRO A 26 20.60 23.94 20.19
C PRO A 26 20.31 22.54 20.73
N VAL A 27 21.05 21.56 20.22
CA VAL A 27 20.81 20.11 20.39
C VAL A 27 21.52 19.58 21.64
N ALA A 28 20.81 18.81 22.47
CA ALA A 28 21.39 18.08 23.59
C ALA A 28 22.12 16.81 23.10
N VAL A 29 23.30 16.54 23.68
CA VAL A 29 24.16 15.41 23.31
C VAL A 29 23.60 14.09 23.85
N ASP A 30 23.49 13.05 23.03
CA ASP A 30 23.03 11.72 23.43
C ASP A 30 24.08 10.96 24.26
N ALA A 31 23.64 9.99 25.07
CA ALA A 31 24.40 9.15 26.00
C ALA A 31 25.59 8.38 25.39
N ALA A 32 25.67 8.31 24.05
CA ALA A 32 26.79 7.73 23.30
C ALA A 32 27.87 8.75 22.89
N GLY A 33 27.78 10.01 23.32
CA GLY A 33 28.79 11.04 23.06
C GLY A 33 28.88 11.52 21.60
N ARG A 34 27.90 11.18 20.75
CA ARG A 34 27.80 11.65 19.35
C ARG A 34 26.70 12.70 19.27
N SER A 35 27.02 13.92 18.83
CA SER A 35 26.00 14.93 18.55
C SER A 35 25.12 14.46 17.39
N PRO A 36 23.78 14.58 17.46
CA PRO A 36 22.89 14.40 16.32
C PRO A 36 23.32 15.20 15.08
N ASP A 37 24.00 16.34 15.28
CA ASP A 37 24.55 17.17 14.20
C ASP A 37 25.58 16.40 13.35
N ALA A 38 26.46 15.62 13.98
CA ALA A 38 27.48 14.87 13.26
C ALA A 38 26.87 13.76 12.39
N PHE A 39 25.74 13.15 12.82
CA PHE A 39 25.01 12.19 11.98
C PHE A 39 24.32 12.90 10.82
N ALA A 40 23.63 14.00 11.10
CA ALA A 40 22.94 14.78 10.08
C ALA A 40 23.89 15.27 8.98
N GLU A 41 25.07 15.77 9.35
CA GLU A 41 26.11 16.20 8.39
C GLU A 41 26.58 15.05 7.49
N ARG A 42 26.84 13.86 8.07
CA ARG A 42 27.24 12.69 7.27
C ARG A 42 26.15 12.24 6.31
N VAL A 43 24.88 12.26 6.74
CA VAL A 43 23.75 11.93 5.87
C VAL A 43 23.65 12.94 4.73
N ARG A 44 23.73 14.24 4.99
CA ARG A 44 23.70 15.27 3.93
C ARG A 44 24.83 15.07 2.92
N ALA A 45 26.06 14.86 3.40
CA ALA A 45 27.20 14.65 2.52
C ALA A 45 27.05 13.38 1.66
N TYR A 46 26.52 12.29 2.24
CA TYR A 46 26.23 11.07 1.48
C TYR A 46 25.14 11.29 0.44
N GLU A 47 24.00 11.86 0.84
CA GLU A 47 22.89 12.08 -0.08
C GLU A 47 23.30 13.00 -1.23
N GLU A 48 24.00 14.11 -0.94
CA GLU A 48 24.48 15.06 -1.95
C GLU A 48 25.41 14.40 -2.98
N ALA A 49 26.25 13.47 -2.53
CA ALA A 49 27.18 12.77 -3.42
C ALA A 49 26.53 11.66 -4.26
N TRP A 50 25.45 11.04 -3.77
CA TRP A 50 24.95 9.77 -4.31
C TRP A 50 23.52 9.77 -4.84
N LEU A 51 22.64 10.63 -4.32
CA LEU A 51 21.26 10.68 -4.81
C LEU A 51 21.12 11.70 -5.94
N SER A 52 20.27 11.34 -6.89
CA SER A 52 19.78 12.23 -7.94
C SER A 52 19.26 13.55 -7.37
N PRO A 53 19.41 14.68 -8.06
CA PRO A 53 18.77 15.94 -7.69
C PRO A 53 17.23 15.86 -7.62
N LEU A 54 16.63 14.85 -8.25
CA LEU A 54 15.19 14.59 -8.20
C LEU A 54 14.77 13.77 -6.97
N ALA A 55 15.71 13.20 -6.22
CA ALA A 55 15.43 12.40 -5.04
C ALA A 55 15.03 13.28 -3.85
N VAL A 56 14.16 12.75 -3.00
CA VAL A 56 13.83 13.40 -1.73
C VAL A 56 14.98 13.25 -0.75
N ARG A 57 15.49 14.37 -0.24
CA ARG A 57 16.51 14.38 0.82
C ARG A 57 15.90 14.02 2.17
N SER A 58 16.49 13.09 2.91
CA SER A 58 15.86 12.58 4.14
C SER A 58 15.70 13.64 5.22
N LEU A 59 16.61 14.62 5.28
CA LEU A 59 16.61 15.69 6.28
C LEU A 59 15.90 16.97 5.82
N GLU A 60 15.34 16.98 4.60
CA GLU A 60 14.54 18.09 4.07
C GLU A 60 13.04 17.74 3.99
N THR A 61 12.63 16.73 4.76
CA THR A 61 11.23 16.35 4.93
C THR A 61 10.38 17.55 5.39
N ARG A 62 9.12 17.58 4.96
CA ARG A 62 8.09 18.50 5.48
C ARG A 62 7.71 18.20 6.94
N GLY A 63 8.26 17.13 7.51
CA GLY A 63 8.14 16.77 8.90
C GLY A 63 6.96 15.85 9.19
N ARG A 64 6.54 15.87 10.45
CA ARG A 64 5.51 15.00 11.04
C ARG A 64 4.35 15.86 11.54
N GLU A 65 3.20 15.23 11.78
CA GLU A 65 2.05 15.92 12.35
C GLU A 65 2.32 16.33 13.81
N GLU A 66 2.85 15.40 14.61
CA GLU A 66 3.37 15.69 15.95
C GLU A 66 4.88 15.90 15.88
N HIS A 67 5.35 17.00 16.48
CA HIS A 67 6.77 17.31 16.49
C HIS A 67 7.56 16.31 17.33
N GLU A 68 8.72 15.89 16.81
CA GLU A 68 9.65 15.03 17.51
C GLU A 68 11.09 15.47 17.22
N ASP A 69 11.95 15.34 18.22
CA ASP A 69 13.38 15.65 18.10
C ASP A 69 14.08 14.73 17.08
N ALA A 70 15.11 15.28 16.42
CA ALA A 70 15.93 14.55 15.48
C ALA A 70 16.65 13.36 16.15
N CYS A 71 16.80 12.26 15.42
CA CYS A 71 17.51 11.09 15.91
C CYS A 71 18.99 11.15 15.51
N GLY A 72 19.90 10.88 16.46
CA GLY A 72 21.35 10.93 16.20
C GLY A 72 21.92 9.74 15.42
N VAL A 73 21.11 8.77 15.01
CA VAL A 73 21.57 7.55 14.31
C VAL A 73 20.67 7.07 13.18
N ARG A 74 19.50 7.67 12.98
CA ARG A 74 18.53 7.28 11.95
C ARG A 74 17.93 8.50 11.26
N THR A 75 17.75 8.40 9.95
CA THR A 75 17.02 9.41 9.18
C THR A 75 15.51 9.38 9.51
N PRO A 76 14.74 10.43 9.19
CA PRO A 76 13.29 10.41 9.36
C PRO A 76 12.60 9.22 8.69
N PHE A 77 12.99 8.86 7.46
CA PHE A 77 12.38 7.74 6.73
C PHE A 77 12.77 6.37 7.31
N GLN A 78 14.00 6.23 7.82
CA GLN A 78 14.40 5.02 8.56
C GLN A 78 13.57 4.83 9.83
N ARG A 79 13.25 5.92 10.55
CA ARG A 79 12.36 5.86 11.70
C ARG A 79 10.95 5.43 11.30
N ASP A 80 10.46 5.88 10.14
CA ASP A 80 9.13 5.52 9.65
C ASP A 80 9.02 4.05 9.31
N ARG A 81 10.01 3.55 8.56
CA ARG A 81 10.16 2.12 8.31
C ARG A 81 10.14 1.31 9.60
N ASP A 82 10.96 1.71 10.58
CA ASP A 82 11.05 0.98 11.85
C ASP A 82 9.71 0.98 12.60
N ARG A 83 8.97 2.09 12.58
CA ARG A 83 7.61 2.18 13.17
C ARG A 83 6.64 1.24 12.48
N LEU A 84 6.64 1.20 11.15
CA LEU A 84 5.78 0.33 10.36
C LEU A 84 6.04 -1.14 10.67
N VAL A 85 7.30 -1.60 10.60
CA VAL A 85 7.67 -3.00 10.85
C VAL A 85 7.28 -3.45 12.26
N HIS A 86 7.39 -2.57 13.25
CA HIS A 86 7.03 -2.88 14.64
C HIS A 86 5.55 -2.64 14.97
N SER A 87 4.75 -2.16 14.01
CA SER A 87 3.34 -1.87 14.23
C SER A 87 2.49 -3.14 14.26
N LYS A 88 1.37 -3.11 15.00
CA LYS A 88 0.37 -4.20 14.95
C LYS A 88 -0.26 -4.36 13.56
N PRO A 89 -0.65 -3.28 12.84
CA PRO A 89 -1.19 -3.39 11.48
C PRO A 89 -0.28 -4.16 10.52
N PHE A 90 1.02 -3.86 10.50
CA PHE A 90 1.97 -4.57 9.65
C PHE A 90 2.06 -6.06 10.01
N ARG A 91 2.17 -6.41 11.30
CA ARG A 91 2.19 -7.82 11.73
C ARG A 91 0.94 -8.59 11.31
N ARG A 92 -0.22 -7.94 11.26
CA ARG A 92 -1.49 -8.56 10.85
C ARG A 92 -1.56 -8.89 9.38
N LEU A 93 -0.72 -8.28 8.52
CA LEU A 93 -0.63 -8.64 7.11
C LEU A 93 -0.27 -10.12 6.91
N LYS A 94 0.41 -10.75 7.88
CA LYS A 94 0.67 -12.20 7.88
C LYS A 94 -0.61 -13.03 7.93
N GLY A 95 -1.66 -12.52 8.57
CA GLY A 95 -2.95 -13.19 8.73
C GLY A 95 -4.02 -12.70 7.76
N LYS A 96 -3.63 -11.99 6.70
CA LYS A 96 -4.53 -11.48 5.65
C LYS A 96 -4.12 -12.06 4.31
N THR A 97 -5.08 -12.69 3.65
CA THR A 97 -4.94 -13.21 2.30
C THR A 97 -4.91 -12.07 1.27
N GLN A 98 -4.25 -12.34 0.15
CA GLN A 98 -4.18 -11.41 -0.97
C GLN A 98 -5.37 -11.63 -1.90
N VAL A 99 -5.49 -12.84 -2.48
CA VAL A 99 -6.51 -13.19 -3.48
C VAL A 99 -7.46 -14.29 -3.00
N PHE A 100 -6.93 -15.36 -2.41
CA PHE A 100 -7.70 -16.57 -2.08
C PHE A 100 -8.00 -16.66 -0.59
N ILE A 101 -9.25 -16.95 -0.22
CA ILE A 101 -9.69 -16.97 1.18
C ILE A 101 -9.41 -18.36 1.76
N ASP A 102 -8.48 -18.42 2.72
CA ASP A 102 -8.20 -19.63 3.52
C ASP A 102 -7.89 -20.90 2.69
N PRO A 103 -6.91 -20.87 1.77
CA PRO A 103 -6.54 -22.05 1.00
C PRO A 103 -5.89 -23.13 1.90
N GLU A 104 -6.24 -24.40 1.69
CA GLU A 104 -5.56 -25.52 2.35
C GLU A 104 -4.09 -25.62 1.88
N GLY A 105 -3.13 -25.42 2.79
CA GLY A 105 -1.69 -25.63 2.54
C GLY A 105 -0.78 -24.56 3.16
N ASP A 106 0.53 -24.81 3.19
CA ASP A 106 1.52 -23.97 3.91
C ASP A 106 2.17 -22.86 3.06
N HIS A 107 1.84 -22.77 1.76
CA HIS A 107 2.56 -21.94 0.79
C HIS A 107 1.68 -20.85 0.16
N TYR A 108 0.64 -20.40 0.85
CA TYR A 108 -0.21 -19.32 0.36
C TYR A 108 0.49 -17.97 0.52
N ARG A 109 0.38 -17.11 -0.50
CA ARG A 109 0.80 -15.73 -0.40
C ARG A 109 -0.13 -14.97 0.52
N THR A 110 0.47 -14.15 1.37
CA THR A 110 -0.21 -13.24 2.28
C THR A 110 0.03 -11.83 1.81
N ARG A 111 -0.74 -10.86 2.32
CA ARG A 111 -0.42 -9.45 2.09
C ARG A 111 0.97 -9.09 2.57
N MET A 112 1.50 -9.78 3.59
CA MET A 112 2.86 -9.56 4.05
C MET A 112 3.90 -9.97 3.00
N THR A 113 3.72 -11.12 2.32
CA THR A 113 4.66 -11.54 1.27
C THR A 113 4.62 -10.58 0.08
N HIS A 114 3.42 -10.19 -0.36
CA HIS A 114 3.24 -9.15 -1.40
C HIS A 114 3.94 -7.86 -1.02
N THR A 115 3.68 -7.37 0.19
CA THR A 115 4.29 -6.13 0.70
C THR A 115 5.81 -6.21 0.67
N LEU A 116 6.40 -7.33 1.06
CA LEU A 116 7.85 -7.53 1.06
C LEU A 116 8.42 -7.61 -0.37
N GLU A 117 7.74 -8.31 -1.28
CA GLU A 117 8.15 -8.44 -2.68
C GLU A 117 8.05 -7.10 -3.42
N THR A 118 6.92 -6.39 -3.31
CA THR A 118 6.72 -5.02 -3.82
C THR A 118 7.77 -4.06 -3.28
N THR A 119 8.06 -4.13 -1.97
CA THR A 119 9.08 -3.28 -1.35
C THR A 119 10.47 -3.60 -1.89
N ALA A 120 10.83 -4.88 -2.02
CA ALA A 120 12.12 -5.30 -2.53
C ALA A 120 12.37 -4.81 -3.97
N ILE A 121 11.39 -5.01 -4.86
CA ILE A 121 11.47 -4.55 -6.25
C ILE A 121 11.53 -3.01 -6.30
N SER A 122 10.73 -2.33 -5.48
CA SER A 122 10.72 -0.85 -5.45
C SER A 122 12.08 -0.30 -5.06
N ARG A 123 12.75 -0.92 -4.09
CA ARG A 123 14.10 -0.51 -3.68
C ARG A 123 15.15 -0.76 -4.76
N VAL A 124 15.00 -1.80 -5.58
CA VAL A 124 15.88 -2.04 -6.73
C VAL A 124 15.76 -0.89 -7.73
N VAL A 125 14.53 -0.50 -8.08
CA VAL A 125 14.26 0.63 -9.00
C VAL A 125 14.80 1.93 -8.41
N ALA A 126 14.56 2.20 -7.13
CA ALA A 126 15.05 3.39 -6.44
C ALA A 126 16.58 3.47 -6.46
N ARG A 127 17.26 2.37 -6.17
CA ARG A 127 18.73 2.29 -6.19
C ARG A 127 19.28 2.54 -7.60
N ALA A 128 18.68 1.93 -8.61
CA ALA A 128 19.10 2.11 -10.01
C ALA A 128 18.96 3.56 -10.49
N LEU A 129 17.91 4.26 -10.02
CA LEU A 129 17.65 5.66 -10.35
C LEU A 129 18.29 6.67 -9.38
N HIS A 130 19.11 6.21 -8.43
CA HIS A 130 19.70 7.04 -7.38
C HIS A 130 18.66 7.86 -6.57
N LEU A 131 17.49 7.27 -6.30
CA LEU A 131 16.43 7.85 -5.48
C LEU A 131 16.50 7.37 -4.03
N ASN A 132 15.70 7.97 -3.14
CA ASN A 132 15.77 7.66 -1.71
C ASN A 132 15.15 6.29 -1.38
N GLU A 133 16.00 5.28 -1.19
CA GLU A 133 15.57 3.93 -0.85
C GLU A 133 14.82 3.81 0.48
N ASP A 134 15.20 4.58 1.50
CA ASP A 134 14.54 4.51 2.82
C ASP A 134 13.10 5.04 2.74
N LEU A 135 12.86 6.07 1.91
CA LEU A 135 11.51 6.58 1.62
C LEU A 135 10.67 5.54 0.87
N VAL A 136 11.23 4.94 -0.18
CA VAL A 136 10.57 3.87 -0.94
C VAL A 136 10.24 2.68 -0.05
N GLU A 137 11.17 2.28 0.81
CA GLU A 137 10.99 1.17 1.75
C GLU A 137 9.87 1.47 2.76
N ALA A 138 9.84 2.67 3.32
CA ALA A 138 8.78 3.07 4.26
C ALA A 138 7.40 3.11 3.58
N ILE A 139 7.28 3.66 2.37
CA ILE A 139 6.01 3.67 1.63
C ILE A 139 5.58 2.23 1.29
N GLY A 140 6.51 1.44 0.75
CA GLY A 140 6.29 0.04 0.39
C GLY A 140 5.80 -0.80 1.57
N LEU A 141 6.35 -0.65 2.77
CA LEU A 141 5.89 -1.41 3.94
C LEU A 141 4.53 -0.94 4.49
N GLY A 142 4.12 0.29 4.16
CA GLY A 142 2.91 0.92 4.69
C GLY A 142 1.68 0.82 3.78
N HIS A 143 1.86 0.69 2.46
CA HIS A 143 0.77 0.86 1.47
C HIS A 143 -0.44 -0.05 1.73
N ASP A 144 -0.19 -1.28 2.18
CA ASP A 144 -1.19 -2.33 2.33
C ASP A 144 -1.73 -2.50 3.77
N THR A 145 -1.26 -1.70 4.72
CA THR A 145 -1.57 -1.88 6.16
C THR A 145 -3.06 -1.72 6.52
N GLY A 146 -3.81 -0.97 5.71
CA GLY A 146 -5.22 -0.65 5.89
C GLY A 146 -6.20 -1.60 5.22
N HIS A 147 -5.73 -2.61 4.47
CA HIS A 147 -6.63 -3.57 3.84
C HIS A 147 -7.49 -4.32 4.86
N THR A 148 -8.73 -4.60 4.49
CA THR A 148 -9.65 -5.45 5.25
C THR A 148 -9.21 -6.92 5.26
N PRO A 149 -9.78 -7.75 6.16
CA PRO A 149 -9.78 -9.19 5.97
C PRO A 149 -10.33 -9.57 4.59
N PHE A 150 -9.89 -10.69 4.02
CA PHE A 150 -10.38 -11.23 2.74
C PHE A 150 -10.12 -10.35 1.51
N GLY A 151 -9.12 -9.46 1.58
CA GLY A 151 -8.68 -8.65 0.45
C GLY A 151 -9.79 -7.79 -0.16
N HIS A 152 -9.90 -7.77 -1.50
CA HIS A 152 -10.87 -6.92 -2.19
C HIS A 152 -12.32 -7.26 -1.84
N ALA A 153 -12.63 -8.53 -1.61
CA ALA A 153 -13.98 -8.94 -1.22
C ALA A 153 -14.42 -8.32 0.11
N GLY A 154 -13.52 -8.27 1.09
CA GLY A 154 -13.82 -7.62 2.37
C GLY A 154 -13.83 -6.10 2.28
N GLU A 155 -13.05 -5.51 1.38
CA GLU A 155 -13.07 -4.06 1.11
C GLU A 155 -14.42 -3.64 0.53
N GLU A 156 -14.90 -4.34 -0.50
CA GLU A 156 -16.23 -4.12 -1.09
C GLU A 156 -17.36 -4.34 -0.08
N ALA A 157 -17.28 -5.40 0.74
CA ALA A 157 -18.30 -5.68 1.74
C ALA A 157 -18.37 -4.60 2.84
N LEU A 158 -17.21 -4.11 3.29
CA LEU A 158 -17.14 -3.05 4.31
C LEU A 158 -17.60 -1.70 3.74
N ASP A 159 -17.19 -1.37 2.51
CA ASP A 159 -17.62 -0.16 1.79
C ASP A 159 -19.15 -0.10 1.66
N GLN A 160 -19.77 -1.19 1.17
CA GLN A 160 -21.23 -1.28 1.05
C GLN A 160 -21.95 -1.14 2.39
N ALA A 161 -21.41 -1.76 3.45
CA ALA A 161 -22.00 -1.69 4.78
C ALA A 161 -21.91 -0.27 5.38
N LEU A 162 -20.77 0.40 5.20
CA LEU A 162 -20.55 1.79 5.62
C LEU A 162 -21.44 2.77 4.85
N ASP A 163 -21.60 2.59 3.54
CA ASP A 163 -22.46 3.45 2.71
C ASP A 163 -23.92 3.29 3.15
N ALA A 164 -24.40 2.06 3.30
CA ALA A 164 -25.77 1.78 3.70
C ALA A 164 -26.11 2.34 5.10
N ALA A 165 -25.19 2.24 6.07
CA ALA A 165 -25.45 2.65 7.45
C ALA A 165 -25.14 4.12 7.74
N PHE A 166 -24.11 4.68 7.08
CA PHE A 166 -23.54 5.99 7.42
C PHE A 166 -23.34 6.92 6.21
N GLY A 167 -23.59 6.48 4.97
CA GLY A 167 -23.36 7.25 3.75
C GLY A 167 -21.88 7.55 3.52
N ARG A 168 -21.00 6.59 3.81
CA ARG A 168 -19.54 6.72 3.73
C ARG A 168 -18.93 5.61 2.88
N SER A 169 -17.85 5.95 2.20
CA SER A 169 -17.05 4.98 1.46
C SER A 169 -15.82 4.53 2.25
N PHE A 170 -15.29 3.37 1.89
CA PHE A 170 -14.06 2.80 2.41
C PHE A 170 -13.09 2.47 1.28
N HIS A 171 -11.85 2.92 1.45
CA HIS A 171 -10.74 2.58 0.57
C HIS A 171 -9.52 2.21 1.42
N HIS A 172 -8.88 1.08 1.10
CA HIS A 172 -7.76 0.56 1.88
C HIS A 172 -6.61 1.56 1.99
N ASN A 173 -6.32 2.34 0.94
CA ASN A 173 -5.24 3.32 0.92
C ASN A 173 -5.50 4.50 1.87
N GLU A 174 -6.76 4.93 2.01
CA GLU A 174 -7.15 5.94 2.98
C GLU A 174 -7.03 5.40 4.42
N GLN A 175 -7.37 4.14 4.62
CA GLN A 175 -7.19 3.48 5.91
C GLN A 175 -5.71 3.26 6.26
N SER A 176 -4.87 2.88 5.29
CA SER A 176 -3.40 2.80 5.45
C SER A 176 -2.82 4.17 5.82
N TRP A 177 -3.32 5.23 5.19
CA TRP A 177 -2.94 6.61 5.53
C TRP A 177 -3.36 7.02 6.94
N ARG A 178 -4.58 6.67 7.39
CA ARG A 178 -5.02 6.88 8.78
C ARG A 178 -4.10 6.17 9.78
N ILE A 179 -3.70 4.93 9.47
CA ILE A 179 -2.73 4.16 10.28
C ILE A 179 -1.37 4.87 10.30
N ALA A 180 -0.87 5.32 9.15
CA ALA A 180 0.40 6.05 9.05
C ALA A 180 0.40 7.33 9.90
N ARG A 181 -0.69 8.10 9.87
CA ARG A 181 -0.83 9.30 10.72
C ARG A 181 -0.80 8.99 12.21
N ARG A 182 -1.47 7.93 12.64
CA ARG A 182 -1.43 7.46 14.05
C ARG A 182 -0.06 6.95 14.49
N LEU A 183 0.78 6.53 13.55
CA LEU A 183 2.19 6.22 13.80
C LEU A 183 3.09 7.47 13.71
N ASN A 184 2.50 8.64 13.49
CA ASN A 184 3.15 9.93 13.31
C ASN A 184 4.27 9.86 12.24
N LEU A 185 4.02 9.19 11.11
CA LEU A 185 4.99 9.09 10.00
C LEU A 185 5.22 10.45 9.33
N THR A 186 6.30 10.59 8.55
CA THR A 186 6.55 11.82 7.81
C THR A 186 5.51 12.03 6.71
N TYR A 187 5.37 13.28 6.29
CA TYR A 187 4.46 13.68 5.23
C TYR A 187 4.66 12.87 3.95
N GLU A 188 5.91 12.66 3.52
CA GLU A 188 6.23 12.00 2.26
C GLU A 188 5.81 10.52 2.27
N VAL A 189 5.99 9.85 3.41
CA VAL A 189 5.53 8.47 3.59
C VAL A 189 4.01 8.41 3.58
N CYS A 190 3.34 9.34 4.28
CA CYS A 190 1.88 9.43 4.28
C CYS A 190 1.30 9.70 2.88
N ASP A 191 1.89 10.63 2.12
CA ASP A 191 1.47 10.96 0.75
C ASP A 191 1.65 9.75 -0.17
N GLY A 192 2.81 9.11 -0.13
CA GLY A 192 3.09 7.90 -0.91
C GLY A 192 2.12 6.77 -0.61
N ILE A 193 1.82 6.51 0.67
CA ILE A 193 0.85 5.50 1.10
C ILE A 193 -0.57 5.84 0.61
N LEU A 194 -1.00 7.10 0.72
CA LEU A 194 -2.35 7.51 0.32
C LEU A 194 -2.53 7.39 -1.21
N THR A 195 -1.51 7.76 -1.99
CA THR A 195 -1.62 7.98 -3.44
C THR A 195 -0.98 6.89 -4.28
N HIS A 196 -0.52 5.79 -3.67
CA HIS A 196 0.02 4.64 -4.41
C HIS A 196 -1.03 4.03 -5.36
N THR A 197 -2.31 4.23 -5.09
CA THR A 197 -3.45 3.82 -5.93
C THR A 197 -4.39 5.01 -6.22
N GLY A 198 -5.44 4.78 -7.01
CA GLY A 198 -6.43 5.81 -7.35
C GLY A 198 -5.97 6.84 -8.39
N ALA A 199 -6.73 7.92 -8.56
CA ALA A 199 -6.51 8.91 -9.61
C ALA A 199 -5.36 9.90 -9.31
N GLN A 200 -5.11 10.19 -8.04
CA GLN A 200 -4.03 11.08 -7.63
C GLN A 200 -2.69 10.35 -7.69
N GLU A 201 -1.67 11.01 -8.22
CA GLU A 201 -0.31 10.50 -8.20
C GLU A 201 0.45 10.96 -6.95
N PRO A 202 1.41 10.15 -6.47
CA PRO A 202 2.36 10.57 -5.44
C PRO A 202 3.16 11.79 -5.86
N GLN A 203 3.46 12.65 -4.89
CA GLN A 203 4.24 13.87 -5.12
C GLN A 203 5.72 13.58 -5.38
N THR A 204 6.23 12.47 -4.83
CA THR A 204 7.64 12.09 -4.91
C THR A 204 7.84 11.01 -5.97
N LEU A 205 9.02 10.97 -6.60
CA LEU A 205 9.36 9.88 -7.53
C LEU A 205 9.40 8.54 -6.78
N GLU A 206 9.86 8.55 -5.53
CA GLU A 206 9.86 7.40 -4.63
C GLU A 206 8.45 6.81 -4.44
N GLY A 207 7.43 7.64 -4.21
CA GLY A 207 6.05 7.19 -4.13
C GLY A 207 5.53 6.65 -5.47
N LYS A 208 5.91 7.31 -6.59
CA LYS A 208 5.54 6.84 -7.93
C LYS A 208 6.15 5.48 -8.26
N ILE A 209 7.35 5.15 -7.75
CA ILE A 209 7.93 3.81 -7.87
C ILE A 209 7.00 2.78 -7.24
N VAL A 210 6.61 2.97 -5.97
CA VAL A 210 5.75 2.01 -5.27
C VAL A 210 4.43 1.82 -6.01
N ARG A 211 3.83 2.91 -6.51
CA ARG A 211 2.60 2.87 -7.34
C ARG A 211 2.71 2.00 -8.59
N VAL A 212 3.83 2.06 -9.31
CA VAL A 212 4.04 1.26 -10.52
C VAL A 212 4.41 -0.18 -10.16
N VAL A 213 5.31 -0.35 -9.20
CA VAL A 213 5.85 -1.66 -8.79
C VAL A 213 4.79 -2.53 -8.10
N ASP A 214 3.86 -1.93 -7.37
CA ASP A 214 2.73 -2.67 -6.79
C ASP A 214 1.94 -3.42 -7.87
N ARG A 215 1.74 -2.78 -9.04
CA ARG A 215 1.09 -3.42 -10.21
C ARG A 215 1.97 -4.53 -10.82
N VAL A 216 3.29 -4.37 -10.80
CA VAL A 216 4.25 -5.37 -11.29
C VAL A 216 4.22 -6.62 -10.39
N ALA A 217 4.24 -6.44 -9.07
CA ALA A 217 4.21 -7.54 -8.11
C ALA A 217 2.88 -8.29 -8.16
N TYR A 218 1.77 -7.54 -8.18
CA TYR A 218 0.41 -8.06 -8.28
C TYR A 218 0.24 -9.03 -9.47
N ILE A 219 0.58 -8.60 -10.69
CA ILE A 219 0.38 -9.41 -11.90
C ILE A 219 1.11 -10.75 -11.82
N ASN A 220 2.36 -10.75 -11.35
CA ASN A 220 3.17 -11.97 -11.35
C ASN A 220 2.62 -12.99 -10.36
N HIS A 221 2.32 -12.53 -9.15
CA HIS A 221 1.97 -13.45 -8.09
C HIS A 221 0.57 -13.99 -8.21
N ASP A 222 -0.34 -13.18 -8.76
CA ASP A 222 -1.69 -13.61 -9.06
C ASP A 222 -1.74 -14.64 -10.19
N ILE A 223 -0.85 -14.53 -11.19
CA ILE A 223 -0.73 -15.56 -12.24
C ILE A 223 -0.26 -16.87 -11.62
N ASP A 224 0.81 -16.83 -10.82
CA ASP A 224 1.33 -18.02 -10.14
C ASP A 224 0.26 -18.70 -9.28
N ASP A 225 -0.46 -17.92 -8.47
CA ASP A 225 -1.50 -18.44 -7.59
C ASP A 225 -2.70 -18.96 -8.41
N ALA A 226 -3.17 -18.23 -9.42
CA ALA A 226 -4.27 -18.67 -10.27
C ALA A 226 -3.96 -19.97 -11.02
N MET A 227 -2.71 -20.16 -11.47
CA MET A 227 -2.26 -21.41 -12.06
C MET A 227 -2.20 -22.54 -11.02
N ARG A 228 -1.69 -22.25 -9.83
CA ARG A 228 -1.59 -23.22 -8.73
C ARG A 228 -2.96 -23.75 -8.29
N TYR A 229 -3.98 -22.89 -8.28
CA TYR A 229 -5.37 -23.27 -7.94
C TYR A 229 -6.17 -23.79 -9.14
N GLY A 230 -5.54 -23.94 -10.32
CA GLY A 230 -6.20 -24.46 -11.53
C GLY A 230 -7.29 -23.54 -12.09
N ILE A 231 -7.27 -22.26 -11.73
CA ILE A 231 -8.17 -21.23 -12.26
C ILE A 231 -7.75 -20.84 -13.68
N LEU A 232 -6.43 -20.83 -13.91
CA LEU A 232 -5.82 -20.57 -15.20
C LEU A 232 -4.83 -21.69 -15.55
N SER A 233 -4.65 -21.89 -16.85
CA SER A 233 -3.55 -22.64 -17.45
C SER A 233 -2.71 -21.70 -18.31
N ASP A 234 -1.51 -22.12 -18.69
CA ASP A 234 -0.65 -21.34 -19.59
C ASP A 234 -1.35 -20.96 -20.91
N SER A 235 -2.26 -21.83 -21.40
CA SER A 235 -3.02 -21.58 -22.62
C SER A 235 -4.13 -20.54 -22.48
N ASP A 236 -4.53 -20.20 -21.26
CA ASP A 236 -5.54 -19.16 -21.02
C ASP A 236 -4.93 -17.75 -21.07
N LEU A 237 -3.63 -17.62 -20.81
CA LEU A 237 -2.95 -16.33 -20.72
C LEU A 237 -2.86 -15.66 -22.11
N PRO A 238 -2.98 -14.32 -22.15
CA PRO A 238 -2.95 -13.59 -23.42
C PRO A 238 -1.53 -13.63 -24.00
N ARG A 239 -1.40 -14.36 -25.11
CA ARG A 239 -0.11 -14.80 -25.67
C ARG A 239 0.82 -13.64 -26.03
N ALA A 240 0.29 -12.56 -26.59
CA ALA A 240 1.09 -11.41 -27.02
C ALA A 240 1.80 -10.74 -25.83
N GLU A 241 1.07 -10.51 -24.74
CA GLU A 241 1.57 -9.91 -23.51
C GLU A 241 2.57 -10.83 -22.80
N ILE A 242 2.31 -12.15 -22.76
CA ILE A 242 3.25 -13.11 -22.18
C ILE A 242 4.55 -13.21 -22.98
N GLU A 243 4.48 -13.24 -24.32
CA GLU A 243 5.67 -13.27 -25.17
C GLU A 243 6.49 -11.97 -25.06
N LEU A 244 5.82 -10.83 -24.96
CA LEU A 244 6.47 -9.52 -24.84
C LEU A 244 7.09 -9.28 -23.45
N LEU A 245 6.35 -9.61 -22.38
CA LEU A 245 6.78 -9.33 -21.02
C LEU A 245 7.69 -10.43 -20.47
N GLY A 246 7.47 -11.69 -20.84
CA GLY A 246 8.26 -12.83 -20.38
C GLY A 246 7.39 -14.04 -20.00
N THR A 247 7.87 -15.25 -20.29
CA THR A 247 7.10 -16.49 -20.07
C THR A 247 7.14 -17.00 -18.62
N THR A 248 8.08 -16.51 -17.81
CA THR A 248 8.19 -16.86 -16.39
C THR A 248 7.99 -15.61 -15.52
N GLY A 249 7.55 -15.79 -14.27
CA GLY A 249 7.42 -14.67 -13.33
C GLY A 249 8.71 -13.85 -13.18
N SER A 250 9.86 -14.53 -13.05
CA SER A 250 11.16 -13.86 -12.96
C SER A 250 11.52 -13.08 -14.23
N ALA A 251 11.33 -13.65 -15.42
CA ALA A 251 11.60 -12.94 -16.68
C ALA A 251 10.67 -11.73 -16.87
N ARG A 252 9.41 -11.86 -16.43
CA ARG A 252 8.43 -10.78 -16.49
C ARG A 252 8.79 -9.62 -15.57
N ILE A 253 9.14 -9.91 -14.32
CA ILE A 253 9.62 -8.90 -13.36
C ILE A 253 10.85 -8.21 -13.92
N ASP A 254 11.84 -8.98 -14.39
CA ASP A 254 13.08 -8.45 -14.95
C ASP A 254 12.82 -7.47 -16.10
N ARG A 255 11.99 -7.87 -17.07
CA ARG A 255 11.61 -7.02 -18.22
C ARG A 255 10.88 -5.75 -17.79
N LEU A 256 9.89 -5.86 -16.89
CA LEU A 256 9.10 -4.73 -16.40
C LEU A 256 9.96 -3.74 -15.60
N VAL A 257 10.90 -4.23 -14.80
CA VAL A 257 11.82 -3.42 -13.99
C VAL A 257 12.88 -2.75 -14.85
N HIS A 258 13.49 -3.47 -15.80
CA HIS A 258 14.45 -2.89 -16.74
C HIS A 258 13.82 -1.75 -17.56
N ASP A 259 12.64 -1.99 -18.15
CA ASP A 259 11.93 -0.98 -18.92
C ASP A 259 11.56 0.25 -18.07
N LEU A 260 11.10 0.02 -16.83
CA LEU A 260 10.78 1.08 -15.89
C LEU A 260 12.02 1.94 -15.59
N VAL A 261 13.17 1.33 -15.29
CA VAL A 261 14.41 2.06 -14.99
C VAL A 261 14.89 2.84 -16.21
N GLU A 262 15.05 2.19 -17.37
CA GLU A 262 15.59 2.81 -18.59
C GLU A 262 14.70 3.95 -19.11
N THR A 263 13.39 3.76 -19.08
CA THR A 263 12.45 4.80 -19.50
C THR A 263 12.43 5.94 -18.48
N SER A 264 12.46 5.63 -17.19
CA SER A 264 12.42 6.68 -16.15
C SER A 264 13.66 7.55 -16.13
N GLU A 265 14.84 6.95 -16.32
CA GLU A 265 16.11 7.68 -16.41
C GLU A 265 16.10 8.66 -17.60
N ARG A 266 15.62 8.21 -18.76
CA ARG A 266 15.54 9.03 -19.98
C ARG A 266 14.51 10.15 -19.88
N GLU A 267 13.36 9.92 -19.25
CA GLU A 267 12.26 10.88 -19.17
C GLU A 267 12.32 11.78 -17.93
N GLY A 268 13.15 11.47 -16.93
CA GLY A 268 13.26 12.24 -15.69
C GLY A 268 12.01 12.13 -14.80
N THR A 269 11.22 11.06 -14.95
CA THR A 269 10.01 10.75 -14.16
C THR A 269 9.82 9.24 -14.09
N ILE A 270 9.03 8.74 -13.15
CA ILE A 270 8.76 7.29 -13.05
C ILE A 270 7.71 6.86 -14.07
N ARG A 271 8.14 6.10 -15.09
CA ARG A 271 7.24 5.60 -16.14
C ARG A 271 7.84 4.40 -16.88
N GLN A 272 6.98 3.51 -17.35
CA GLN A 272 7.31 2.48 -18.34
C GLN A 272 7.13 3.02 -19.77
N SER A 273 7.79 2.38 -20.74
CA SER A 273 7.55 2.67 -22.15
C SER A 273 6.08 2.39 -22.51
N PRO A 274 5.51 3.06 -23.55
CA PRO A 274 4.14 2.81 -23.97
C PRO A 274 3.85 1.33 -24.26
N GLU A 275 4.74 0.64 -24.97
CA GLU A 275 4.60 -0.77 -25.34
C GLU A 275 4.53 -1.69 -24.10
N ILE A 276 5.49 -1.55 -23.18
CA ILE A 276 5.56 -2.40 -21.98
C ILE A 276 4.45 -2.05 -20.98
N GLY A 277 4.17 -0.75 -20.80
CA GLY A 277 3.10 -0.29 -19.93
C GLY A 277 1.71 -0.72 -20.41
N GLU A 278 1.43 -0.65 -21.70
CA GLU A 278 0.17 -1.12 -22.28
C GLU A 278 0.00 -2.64 -22.12
N ALA A 279 1.06 -3.41 -22.38
CA ALA A 279 1.03 -4.87 -22.18
C ALA A 279 0.80 -5.24 -20.71
N MET A 280 1.44 -4.54 -19.77
CA MET A 280 1.24 -4.74 -18.33
C MET A 280 -0.21 -4.44 -17.93
N LEU A 281 -0.79 -3.33 -18.41
CA LEU A 281 -2.17 -2.95 -18.11
C LEU A 281 -3.18 -3.93 -18.74
N SER A 282 -2.93 -4.39 -19.97
CA SER A 282 -3.73 -5.42 -20.64
C SER A 282 -3.74 -6.72 -19.84
N LEU A 283 -2.56 -7.21 -19.45
CA LEU A 283 -2.44 -8.42 -18.63
C LEU A 283 -3.12 -8.28 -17.26
N ARG A 284 -3.01 -7.11 -16.62
CA ARG A 284 -3.73 -6.82 -15.38
C ARG A 284 -5.25 -6.85 -15.56
N ALA A 285 -5.76 -6.27 -16.64
CA ALA A 285 -7.19 -6.27 -16.94
C ALA A 285 -7.71 -7.70 -17.17
N PHE A 286 -6.95 -8.51 -17.90
CA PHE A 286 -7.24 -9.94 -18.08
C PHE A 286 -7.30 -10.68 -16.74
N MET A 287 -6.31 -10.47 -15.87
CA MET A 287 -6.28 -11.09 -14.54
C MET A 287 -7.49 -10.68 -13.69
N PHE A 288 -7.86 -9.41 -13.71
CA PHE A 288 -9.04 -8.90 -13.02
C PHE A 288 -10.32 -9.61 -13.48
N GLU A 289 -10.54 -9.70 -14.80
CA GLU A 289 -11.72 -10.35 -15.35
C GLU A 289 -11.78 -11.85 -15.04
N ARG A 290 -10.65 -12.56 -15.15
CA ARG A 290 -10.62 -14.02 -15.09
C ARG A 290 -10.44 -14.59 -13.69
N VAL A 291 -9.68 -13.90 -12.84
CA VAL A 291 -9.34 -14.36 -11.49
C VAL A 291 -10.20 -13.68 -10.45
N TYR A 292 -10.42 -12.37 -10.53
CA TYR A 292 -11.15 -11.63 -9.50
C TYR A 292 -12.67 -11.62 -9.71
N LEU A 293 -13.12 -11.53 -10.96
CA LEU A 293 -14.54 -11.60 -11.33
C LEU A 293 -14.98 -12.99 -11.82
N GLY A 294 -14.08 -13.96 -11.78
CA GLY A 294 -14.33 -15.31 -12.27
C GLY A 294 -15.39 -16.07 -11.46
N PRO A 295 -16.16 -16.98 -12.09
CA PRO A 295 -17.24 -17.72 -11.41
C PRO A 295 -16.75 -18.58 -10.25
N GLN A 296 -15.51 -19.06 -10.32
CA GLN A 296 -14.84 -19.85 -9.27
C GLN A 296 -14.68 -19.10 -7.94
N VAL A 297 -14.53 -17.77 -7.94
CA VAL A 297 -14.34 -16.98 -6.71
C VAL A 297 -15.67 -16.58 -6.08
N GLY A 298 -16.79 -16.75 -6.80
CA GLY A 298 -18.12 -16.36 -6.33
C GLY A 298 -18.53 -16.89 -4.95
N PRO A 299 -18.36 -18.19 -4.63
CA PRO A 299 -18.69 -18.72 -3.30
C PRO A 299 -17.84 -18.13 -2.18
N GLU A 300 -16.52 -18.00 -2.39
CA GLU A 300 -15.59 -17.44 -1.42
C GLU A 300 -15.87 -15.95 -1.18
N HIS A 301 -16.07 -15.19 -2.24
CA HIS A 301 -16.42 -13.78 -2.17
C HIS A 301 -17.73 -13.55 -1.41
N ARG A 302 -18.78 -14.37 -1.68
CA ARG A 302 -20.03 -14.32 -0.90
C ARG A 302 -19.78 -14.61 0.58
N ARG A 303 -18.97 -15.60 0.90
CA ARG A 303 -18.62 -15.93 2.29
C ARG A 303 -17.89 -14.78 2.98
N ALA A 304 -16.93 -14.12 2.32
CA ALA A 304 -16.28 -12.93 2.87
C ALA A 304 -17.28 -11.81 3.14
N HIS A 305 -18.20 -11.58 2.19
CA HIS A 305 -19.24 -10.58 2.31
C HIS A 305 -20.16 -10.86 3.50
N ASP A 306 -20.69 -12.08 3.61
CA ASP A 306 -21.54 -12.50 4.73
C ASP A 306 -20.84 -12.31 6.09
N VAL A 307 -19.56 -12.70 6.19
CA VAL A 307 -18.76 -12.54 7.42
C VAL A 307 -18.60 -11.07 7.78
N VAL A 308 -18.17 -10.23 6.83
CA VAL A 308 -17.93 -8.80 7.07
C VAL A 308 -19.24 -8.08 7.42
N GLN A 309 -20.35 -8.39 6.72
CA GLN A 309 -21.65 -7.78 7.01
C GLN A 309 -22.24 -8.23 8.35
N ALA A 310 -22.05 -9.49 8.75
CA ALA A 310 -22.52 -9.96 10.06
C ALA A 310 -21.77 -9.28 11.22
N ILE A 311 -20.43 -9.19 11.13
CA ILE A 311 -19.61 -8.42 12.07
C ILE A 311 -20.05 -6.95 12.06
N PHE A 312 -20.23 -6.44 10.84
CA PHE A 312 -20.94 -5.22 10.45
C PHE A 312 -22.05 -4.84 11.41
N GLY A 313 -23.18 -5.49 11.15
CA GLY A 313 -24.45 -5.23 11.81
C GLY A 313 -24.36 -5.41 13.33
N ARG A 314 -23.61 -6.42 13.80
CA ARG A 314 -23.45 -6.62 15.24
C ARG A 314 -22.82 -5.40 15.94
N LEU A 315 -21.79 -4.80 15.34
CA LEU A 315 -21.10 -3.66 15.96
C LEU A 315 -21.91 -2.36 15.86
N VAL A 316 -22.82 -2.28 14.89
CA VAL A 316 -23.81 -1.19 14.81
C VAL A 316 -24.88 -1.35 15.90
N ASP A 317 -25.40 -2.57 16.07
CA ASP A 317 -26.45 -2.89 17.04
C ASP A 317 -25.95 -2.82 18.49
N ASP A 318 -24.67 -3.18 18.72
CA ASP A 318 -24.04 -3.21 20.03
C ASP A 318 -22.66 -2.52 20.03
N PRO A 319 -22.62 -1.17 20.03
CA PRO A 319 -21.37 -0.40 20.00
C PRO A 319 -20.45 -0.59 21.21
N GLU A 320 -20.94 -1.17 22.31
CA GLU A 320 -20.16 -1.43 23.52
C GLU A 320 -19.09 -2.52 23.31
N LEU A 321 -19.26 -3.35 22.27
CA LEU A 321 -18.28 -4.37 21.86
C LEU A 321 -17.00 -3.77 21.26
N LEU A 322 -17.07 -2.53 20.77
CA LEU A 322 -15.91 -1.85 20.19
C LEU A 322 -14.97 -1.39 21.31
N PRO A 323 -13.64 -1.59 21.16
CA PRO A 323 -12.70 -0.98 22.07
C PRO A 323 -12.81 0.55 22.03
N ALA A 324 -12.28 1.20 23.07
CA ALA A 324 -12.11 2.65 23.07
C ALA A 324 -11.27 3.05 21.85
N GLY A 325 -11.69 4.10 21.16
CA GLY A 325 -11.07 4.58 19.93
C GLY A 325 -11.51 6.00 19.62
N GLU A 326 -10.80 6.62 18.68
CA GLU A 326 -11.08 7.96 18.21
C GLU A 326 -12.11 7.96 17.09
N GLY A 327 -12.75 9.11 16.86
CA GLY A 327 -13.77 9.28 15.82
C GLY A 327 -15.16 8.83 16.28
N ASP A 328 -16.10 8.89 15.34
CA ASP A 328 -17.47 8.43 15.59
C ASP A 328 -17.61 6.91 15.44
N LEU A 329 -18.85 6.41 15.53
CA LEU A 329 -19.12 4.98 15.45
C LEU A 329 -18.63 4.38 14.13
N GLY A 330 -18.83 5.05 12.99
CA GLY A 330 -18.41 4.55 11.69
C GLY A 330 -16.89 4.44 11.59
N ASP A 331 -16.16 5.42 12.14
CA ASP A 331 -14.69 5.37 12.22
C ASP A 331 -14.19 4.21 13.08
N ARG A 332 -14.79 4.03 14.26
CA ARG A 332 -14.41 2.96 15.19
C ARG A 332 -14.70 1.57 14.62
N ILE A 333 -15.83 1.39 13.93
CA ILE A 333 -16.16 0.13 13.25
C ILE A 333 -15.17 -0.12 12.11
N THR A 334 -14.91 0.90 11.28
CA THR A 334 -13.94 0.81 10.17
C THR A 334 -12.57 0.34 10.69
N ASP A 335 -12.06 0.98 11.74
CA ASP A 335 -10.77 0.64 12.35
C ASP A 335 -10.75 -0.77 12.92
N TYR A 336 -11.85 -1.20 13.55
CA TYR A 336 -11.92 -2.51 14.18
C TYR A 336 -12.01 -3.63 13.14
N VAL A 337 -12.92 -3.51 12.17
CA VAL A 337 -13.16 -4.52 11.11
C VAL A 337 -11.96 -4.62 10.18
N SER A 338 -11.48 -3.50 9.63
CA SER A 338 -10.27 -3.52 8.78
C SER A 338 -9.03 -4.01 9.53
N GLY A 339 -9.00 -3.81 10.85
CA GLY A 339 -7.94 -4.27 11.74
C GLY A 339 -7.94 -5.76 12.06
N MET A 340 -8.95 -6.53 11.65
CA MET A 340 -8.99 -7.98 11.88
C MET A 340 -8.06 -8.75 10.93
N THR A 341 -7.68 -9.96 11.31
CA THR A 341 -7.11 -10.97 10.38
C THR A 341 -8.23 -11.89 9.90
N ASP A 342 -8.07 -12.53 8.75
CA ASP A 342 -9.10 -13.39 8.13
C ASP A 342 -9.65 -14.43 9.12
N ARG A 343 -8.75 -15.19 9.76
CA ARG A 343 -9.12 -16.20 10.75
C ARG A 343 -9.86 -15.60 11.96
N PHE A 344 -9.46 -14.42 12.41
CA PHE A 344 -10.12 -13.76 13.53
C PHE A 344 -11.54 -13.33 13.15
N ALA A 345 -11.72 -12.75 11.95
CA ALA A 345 -13.02 -12.37 11.43
C ALA A 345 -13.96 -13.57 11.31
N ILE A 346 -13.48 -14.70 10.76
CA ILE A 346 -14.27 -15.94 10.66
C ILE A 346 -14.71 -16.44 12.04
N VAL A 347 -13.79 -16.51 13.00
CA VAL A 347 -14.09 -16.98 14.37
C VAL A 347 -15.05 -16.02 15.08
N TYR A 348 -14.86 -14.72 14.92
CA TYR A 348 -15.72 -13.71 15.52
C TYR A 348 -17.14 -13.83 14.97
N ALA A 349 -17.30 -13.89 13.65
CA ALA A 349 -18.61 -14.04 13.01
C ALA A 349 -19.31 -15.35 13.39
N GLY A 350 -18.56 -16.45 13.54
CA GLY A 350 -19.13 -17.73 13.98
C GLY A 350 -19.57 -17.76 15.45
N ALA A 351 -19.21 -16.75 16.25
CA ALA A 351 -19.64 -16.60 17.63
C ALA A 351 -20.80 -15.60 17.82
N LEU A 352 -21.23 -14.94 16.74
CA LEU A 352 -22.45 -14.11 16.69
C LEU A 352 -23.69 -14.99 16.60
#